data_AF-A0A1Q8SPE9-F1
#
_entry.id   AF-A0A1Q8SPE9-F1
#
_cell.length_a   1.000
_cell.length_b   1.000
_cell.length_c   1.000
_cell.angle_alpha   90.00
_cell.angle_beta   90.00
_cell.angle_gamma   90.00
#
_symmetry.space_group_name_H-M   'P 1'
#
loop_
_entity.id
_entity.type
_entity.pdbx_description
1 polymer ?
#
loop_
_entity_poly.entity_id
_entity_poly.type
_entity_poly.pdbx_seq_one_letter_code
_entity_poly.pdbx_strand_id
1 'polypeptide(L)'
;MTATQSVTPSKAHLSVVQPDGRAGFGALRAELHARSADQDLMVLWSELKTPERKAVLASAGMEPRDALRSIEQMSQHDRDAIRAAIGRMSRYAQQLGSRLGTERHAHPSRDLAANARRALDAGRMREALHWLDLIERGAK
;
A
#
# COMPACT_ATOMS: atom_id res chain seq x y z
N MET A 1 13.64 -41.69 -67.43
CA MET A 1 13.17 -42.79 -66.55
C MET A 1 13.26 -42.29 -65.12
N THR A 2 12.11 -42.19 -64.47
CA THR A 2 11.84 -41.48 -63.21
C THR A 2 12.35 -42.26 -61.99
N ALA A 3 13.15 -41.61 -61.15
CA ALA A 3 13.62 -42.15 -59.87
C ALA A 3 12.52 -42.06 -58.81
N THR A 4 12.05 -43.21 -58.34
CA THR A 4 11.09 -43.33 -57.24
C THR A 4 11.83 -43.14 -55.92
N GLN A 5 11.69 -41.98 -55.27
CA GLN A 5 12.14 -41.79 -53.89
C GLN A 5 11.13 -42.43 -52.94
N SER A 6 11.56 -43.49 -52.25
CA SER A 6 10.85 -44.11 -51.15
C SER A 6 10.97 -43.25 -49.89
N VAL A 7 9.89 -42.55 -49.53
CA VAL A 7 9.77 -41.83 -48.26
C VAL A 7 9.61 -42.85 -47.13
N THR A 8 10.59 -42.94 -46.25
CA THR A 8 10.46 -43.66 -44.98
C THR A 8 9.72 -42.77 -43.98
N PRO A 9 8.66 -43.23 -43.32
CA PRO A 9 7.98 -42.43 -42.32
C PRO A 9 8.87 -42.29 -41.08
N SER A 10 9.37 -41.07 -40.86
CA SER A 10 10.01 -40.69 -39.60
C SER A 10 8.98 -40.84 -38.49
N LYS A 11 9.21 -41.79 -37.58
CA LYS A 11 8.41 -41.92 -36.36
C LYS A 11 8.51 -40.60 -35.60
N ALA A 12 7.41 -39.85 -35.58
CA ALA A 12 7.23 -38.73 -34.68
C ALA A 12 7.38 -39.28 -33.25
N HIS A 13 8.57 -39.12 -32.67
CA HIS A 13 8.73 -39.20 -31.23
C HIS A 13 7.91 -38.04 -30.67
N LEU A 14 6.66 -38.33 -30.30
CA LEU A 14 5.96 -37.56 -29.29
C LEU A 14 6.86 -37.64 -28.05
N SER A 15 7.70 -36.62 -27.87
CA SER A 15 8.36 -36.40 -26.59
C SER A 15 7.23 -36.19 -25.61
N VAL A 16 6.90 -37.24 -24.86
CA VAL A 16 6.21 -37.10 -23.58
C VAL A 16 7.11 -36.17 -22.78
N VAL A 17 6.76 -34.88 -22.79
CA VAL A 17 7.32 -33.91 -21.87
C VAL A 17 7.00 -34.50 -20.51
N GLN A 18 8.02 -35.05 -19.84
CA GLN A 18 7.87 -35.45 -18.45
C GLN A 18 7.28 -34.25 -17.73
N PRO A 19 6.19 -34.41 -16.97
CA PRO A 19 5.68 -33.31 -16.16
C PRO A 19 6.82 -32.93 -15.22
N ASP A 20 7.47 -31.80 -15.50
CA ASP A 20 8.47 -31.24 -14.62
C ASP A 20 7.85 -31.20 -13.23
N GLY A 21 8.50 -31.84 -12.25
CA GLY A 21 8.05 -31.88 -10.85
C GLY A 21 7.84 -30.49 -10.22
N ARG A 22 8.15 -29.42 -10.97
CA ARG A 22 7.87 -28.02 -10.72
C ARG A 22 6.37 -27.66 -10.70
N ALA A 23 5.50 -28.47 -11.29
CA ALA A 23 4.06 -28.17 -11.40
C ALA A 23 3.33 -27.94 -10.05
N GLY A 24 3.87 -28.45 -8.92
CA GLY A 24 3.31 -28.24 -7.59
C GLY A 24 3.95 -27.12 -6.75
N PHE A 25 5.12 -26.60 -7.15
CA PHE A 25 5.87 -25.66 -6.32
C PHE A 25 5.21 -24.28 -6.23
N GLY A 26 4.51 -23.85 -7.29
CA GLY A 26 3.74 -22.61 -7.27
C GLY A 26 2.58 -22.67 -6.27
N ALA A 27 1.84 -23.78 -6.27
CA ALA A 27 0.74 -24.02 -5.34
C ALA A 27 1.23 -24.10 -3.89
N LEU A 28 2.30 -24.87 -3.63
CA LEU A 28 2.90 -24.97 -2.30
C LEU A 28 3.42 -23.61 -1.79
N ARG A 29 4.05 -22.82 -2.66
CA ARG A 29 4.52 -21.47 -2.32
C ARG A 29 3.32 -20.57 -1.97
N ALA A 30 2.26 -20.60 -2.76
CA ALA A 30 1.05 -19.81 -2.49
C ALA A 30 0.40 -20.20 -1.15
N GLU A 31 0.33 -21.49 -0.85
CA GLU A 31 -0.19 -22.02 0.41
C GLU A 31 0.66 -21.56 1.61
N LEU A 32 1.99 -21.63 1.50
CA LEU A 32 2.90 -21.14 2.55
C LEU A 32 2.75 -19.64 2.79
N HIS A 33 2.64 -18.85 1.72
CA HIS A 33 2.39 -17.41 1.83
C HIS A 33 1.04 -17.12 2.50
N ALA A 34 -0.01 -17.87 2.16
CA ALA A 34 -1.32 -17.72 2.79
C ALA A 34 -1.25 -18.01 4.30
N ARG A 35 -0.60 -19.11 4.70
CA ARG A 35 -0.40 -19.46 6.12
C ARG A 35 0.38 -18.39 6.89
N SER A 36 1.46 -17.88 6.31
CA SER A 36 2.22 -16.77 6.91
C SER A 36 1.36 -15.52 7.07
N ALA A 37 0.58 -15.16 6.04
CA ALA A 37 -0.27 -13.98 6.08
C ALA A 37 -1.47 -14.11 7.04
N ASP A 38 -1.94 -15.32 7.31
CA ASP A 38 -2.89 -15.60 8.39
C ASP A 38 -2.23 -15.41 9.77
N GLN A 39 -1.01 -15.94 9.95
CA GLN A 39 -0.27 -15.81 11.21
C GLN A 39 0.05 -14.34 11.54
N ASP A 40 0.52 -13.57 10.56
CA ASP A 40 0.79 -12.13 10.73
C ASP A 40 -0.48 -11.36 11.10
N LEU A 41 -1.60 -11.69 10.46
CA LEU A 41 -2.90 -11.08 10.76
C LEU A 41 -3.35 -11.41 12.20
N MET A 42 -3.14 -12.64 12.66
CA MET A 42 -3.46 -13.05 14.02
C MET A 42 -2.65 -12.28 15.06
N VAL A 43 -1.33 -12.16 14.85
CA VAL A 43 -0.45 -11.39 15.74
C VAL A 43 -0.91 -9.95 15.81
N LEU A 44 -1.07 -9.29 14.66
CA LEU A 44 -1.54 -7.91 14.60
C LEU A 44 -2.89 -7.74 15.31
N TRP A 45 -3.86 -8.62 15.04
CA TRP A 45 -5.17 -8.54 15.66
C TRP A 45 -5.13 -8.67 17.18
N SER A 46 -4.26 -9.54 17.70
CA SER A 46 -4.08 -9.72 19.14
C SER A 46 -3.54 -8.46 19.82
N GLU A 47 -2.71 -7.68 19.12
CA GLU A 47 -2.12 -6.43 19.60
C GLU A 47 -3.09 -5.24 19.54
N LEU A 48 -4.04 -5.25 18.60
CA LEU A 48 -5.04 -4.19 18.47
C LEU A 48 -5.99 -4.17 19.68
N LYS A 49 -6.20 -2.97 20.23
CA LYS A 49 -7.23 -2.70 21.25
C LYS A 49 -8.62 -2.79 20.62
N THR A 50 -9.63 -3.07 21.45
CA THR A 50 -11.03 -3.19 20.99
C THR A 50 -11.52 -2.00 20.13
N PRO A 51 -11.22 -0.72 20.45
CA PRO A 51 -11.62 0.39 19.58
C PRO A 51 -10.96 0.36 18.21
N GLU A 52 -9.69 -0.06 18.14
CA GLU A 52 -8.93 -0.16 16.88
C GLU A 52 -9.48 -1.30 16.02
N ARG A 53 -9.80 -2.45 16.63
CA ARG A 53 -10.49 -3.55 15.95
C ARG A 53 -11.82 -3.11 15.38
N LYS A 54 -12.63 -2.36 16.13
CA LYS A 54 -13.89 -1.80 15.63
C LYS A 54 -13.69 -0.86 14.44
N ALA A 55 -12.66 -0.02 14.46
CA ALA A 55 -12.34 0.86 13.33
C ALA A 55 -11.95 0.07 12.08
N VAL A 56 -11.13 -0.98 12.23
CA VAL A 56 -10.77 -1.88 11.13
C VAL A 56 -12.00 -2.60 10.58
N LEU A 57 -12.87 -3.14 11.44
CA LEU A 57 -14.11 -3.81 11.01
C LEU A 57 -15.07 -2.87 10.30
N ALA A 58 -15.22 -1.64 10.79
CA ALA A 58 -16.02 -0.63 10.09
C ALA A 58 -15.47 -0.36 8.68
N SER A 59 -14.14 -0.28 8.53
CA SER A 59 -13.51 -0.14 7.21
C SER A 59 -13.64 -1.39 6.34
N ALA A 60 -13.77 -2.57 6.94
CA ALA A 60 -14.02 -3.84 6.26
C ALA A 60 -15.51 -4.07 5.92
N GLY A 61 -16.42 -3.20 6.36
CA GLY A 61 -17.87 -3.39 6.18
C GLY A 61 -18.47 -4.47 7.06
N MET A 62 -17.85 -4.76 8.21
CA MET A 62 -18.24 -5.80 9.15
C MET A 62 -18.92 -5.23 10.40
N GLU A 63 -19.61 -6.08 11.14
CA GLU A 63 -20.34 -5.68 12.34
C GLU A 63 -19.40 -5.37 13.52
N PRO A 64 -19.65 -4.30 14.30
CA PRO A 64 -18.80 -3.92 15.44
C PRO A 64 -18.68 -4.99 16.53
N ARG A 65 -19.66 -5.89 16.63
CA ARG A 65 -19.66 -7.00 17.60
C ARG A 65 -18.57 -8.04 17.31
N ASP A 66 -18.13 -8.16 16.07
CA ASP A 66 -17.09 -9.11 15.68
C ASP A 66 -15.70 -8.69 16.20
N ALA A 67 -15.55 -7.48 16.76
CA ALA A 67 -14.30 -6.97 17.36
C ALA A 67 -13.82 -7.82 18.55
N LEU A 68 -14.73 -8.56 19.18
CA LEU A 68 -14.44 -9.42 20.32
C LEU A 68 -14.05 -10.85 19.91
N ARG A 69 -14.23 -11.21 18.63
CA ARG A 69 -13.94 -12.56 18.13
C ARG A 69 -12.45 -12.70 17.82
N SER A 70 -11.94 -13.92 17.99
CA SER A 70 -10.60 -14.28 17.51
C SER A 70 -10.59 -14.35 15.98
N ILE A 71 -9.49 -13.95 15.35
CA ILE A 71 -9.30 -14.05 13.89
C ILE A 71 -9.38 -15.49 13.38
N GLU A 72 -8.97 -16.45 14.20
CA GLU A 72 -9.04 -17.88 13.87
C GLU A 72 -10.48 -18.36 13.66
N GLN A 73 -11.44 -17.74 14.36
CA GLN A 73 -12.86 -18.09 14.30
C GLN A 73 -13.59 -17.40 13.15
N MET A 74 -12.93 -16.47 12.45
CA MET A 74 -13.51 -15.76 11.32
C MET A 74 -13.35 -16.57 10.04
N SER A 75 -14.23 -16.34 9.06
CA SER A 75 -14.09 -16.99 7.77
C SER A 75 -12.86 -16.47 7.01
N GLN A 76 -12.37 -17.21 6.01
CA GLN A 76 -11.28 -16.72 5.16
C GLN A 76 -11.66 -15.40 4.48
N HIS A 77 -12.90 -15.30 4.01
CA HIS A 77 -13.44 -14.09 3.40
C HIS A 77 -13.35 -12.88 4.36
N ASP A 78 -13.69 -13.06 5.63
CA ASP A 78 -13.59 -12.00 6.64
C ASP A 78 -12.14 -11.59 6.90
N ARG A 79 -11.23 -12.57 7.00
CA ARG A 79 -9.79 -12.30 7.14
C ARG A 79 -9.25 -11.50 5.95
N ASP A 80 -9.66 -11.86 4.73
CA ASP A 80 -9.27 -11.14 3.51
C ASP A 80 -9.84 -9.71 3.49
N ALA A 81 -11.09 -9.52 3.91
CA ALA A 81 -11.71 -8.20 4.05
C ALA A 81 -10.98 -7.31 5.06
N ILE A 82 -10.59 -7.88 6.21
CA ILE A 82 -9.79 -7.20 7.24
C ILE A 82 -8.41 -6.80 6.69
N ARG A 83 -7.69 -7.70 5.99
CA ARG A 83 -6.40 -7.35 5.35
C ARG A 83 -6.57 -6.23 4.34
N ALA A 84 -7.61 -6.30 3.50
CA ALA A 84 -7.89 -5.27 2.51
C ALA A 84 -8.17 -3.91 3.18
N ALA A 85 -8.92 -3.90 4.29
CA ALA A 85 -9.19 -2.70 5.07
C ALA A 85 -7.90 -2.10 5.66
N ILE A 86 -7.08 -2.91 6.33
CA ILE A 86 -5.78 -2.47 6.86
C ILE A 86 -4.91 -1.89 5.75
N GLY A 87 -4.81 -2.58 4.61
CA GLY A 87 -4.05 -2.10 3.47
C GLY A 87 -4.55 -0.76 2.92
N ARG A 88 -5.88 -0.53 2.87
CA ARG A 88 -6.46 0.77 2.50
C ARG A 88 -6.09 1.86 3.52
N MET A 89 -6.26 1.57 4.81
CA MET A 89 -5.95 2.51 5.89
C MET A 89 -4.48 2.91 5.90
N SER A 90 -3.55 1.96 5.72
CA SER A 90 -2.12 2.23 5.63
C SER A 90 -1.78 3.11 4.42
N ARG A 91 -2.39 2.86 3.25
CA ARG A 91 -2.21 3.72 2.07
C ARG A 91 -2.72 5.13 2.30
N TYR A 92 -3.87 5.29 2.94
CA TYR A 92 -4.39 6.61 3.29
C TYR A 92 -3.48 7.35 4.26
N ALA A 93 -2.96 6.67 5.29
CA ALA A 93 -2.01 7.26 6.22
C ALA A 93 -0.71 7.72 5.52
N GLN A 94 -0.17 6.90 4.62
CA GLN A 94 1.00 7.26 3.80
C GLN A 94 0.72 8.46 2.90
N GLN A 95 -0.41 8.46 2.18
CA GLN A 95 -0.81 9.57 1.31
C GLN A 95 -1.02 10.86 2.10
N LEU A 96 -1.66 10.77 3.27
CA LEU A 96 -1.84 11.91 4.17
C LEU A 96 -0.49 12.45 4.65
N GLY A 97 0.42 11.56 5.07
CA GLY A 97 1.78 11.93 5.45
C GLY A 97 2.53 12.65 4.33
N SER A 98 2.42 12.15 3.09
CA SER A 98 3.04 12.79 1.91
C SER A 98 2.43 14.15 1.60
N ARG A 99 1.10 14.30 1.66
CA ARG A 99 0.42 15.58 1.43
C ARG A 99 0.78 16.60 2.48
N LEU A 100 0.62 16.25 3.76
CA LEU A 100 0.99 17.14 4.87
C LEU A 100 2.49 17.45 4.87
N GLY A 101 3.34 16.48 4.54
CA GLY A 101 4.77 16.70 4.37
C GLY A 101 5.08 17.72 3.29
N THR A 102 4.39 17.66 2.15
CA THR A 102 4.55 18.61 1.03
C THR A 102 4.00 20.00 1.40
N GLU A 103 2.81 20.07 1.98
CA GLU A 103 2.17 21.33 2.43
C GLU A 103 2.95 22.02 3.55
N ARG A 104 3.61 21.27 4.43
CA ARG A 104 4.45 21.83 5.51
C ARG A 104 5.70 22.57 4.97
N HIS A 105 6.15 22.22 3.78
CA HIS A 105 7.26 22.89 3.08
C HIS A 105 6.80 24.00 2.13
N ALA A 106 5.56 23.95 1.64
CA ALA A 106 5.01 24.89 0.66
C ALA A 106 3.92 25.81 1.25
N HIS A 107 3.97 26.13 2.55
CA HIS A 107 2.99 27.06 3.12
C HIS A 107 3.35 28.49 2.69
N PRO A 108 2.44 29.27 2.07
CA PRO A 108 2.72 30.62 1.58
C PRO A 108 3.34 31.54 2.63
N SER A 109 2.90 31.41 3.89
CA SER A 109 3.45 32.14 5.03
C SER A 109 4.95 31.90 5.26
N ARG A 110 5.49 30.72 4.94
CA ARG A 110 6.94 30.43 5.06
C ARG A 110 7.74 31.16 4.00
N ASP A 111 7.24 31.22 2.78
CA ASP A 111 7.87 31.95 1.67
C ASP A 111 7.84 33.46 1.92
N LEU A 112 6.71 33.99 2.37
CA LEU A 112 6.59 35.39 2.81
C LEU A 112 7.56 35.69 3.95
N ALA A 113 7.68 34.80 4.95
CA ALA A 113 8.63 34.98 6.04
C ALA A 113 10.09 34.89 5.58
N ALA A 114 10.39 34.06 4.56
CA ALA A 114 11.71 34.01 3.94
C ALA A 114 12.03 35.28 3.15
N ASN A 115 11.05 35.87 2.47
CA ASN A 115 11.19 37.17 1.80
C ASN A 115 11.42 38.30 2.81
N ALA A 116 10.68 38.32 3.91
CA ALA A 116 10.88 39.29 4.99
C ALA A 116 12.31 39.22 5.56
N ARG A 117 12.81 38.00 5.86
CA ARG A 117 14.19 37.81 6.34
C ARG A 117 15.23 38.31 5.34
N ARG A 118 15.09 37.96 4.05
CA ARG A 118 15.99 38.44 2.98
C ARG A 118 15.99 39.96 2.83
N ALA A 119 14.82 40.60 2.97
CA ALA A 119 14.71 42.05 2.93
C ALA A 119 15.37 42.73 4.15
N LEU A 120 15.28 42.11 5.34
CA LEU A 120 15.99 42.57 6.54
C LEU A 120 17.51 42.46 6.37
N ASP A 121 18.01 41.33 5.88
CA ASP A 121 19.46 41.12 5.63
C ASP A 121 20.01 42.11 4.59
N ALA A 122 19.18 42.50 3.62
CA ALA A 122 19.53 43.50 2.61
C ALA A 122 19.35 44.97 3.08
N GLY A 123 18.96 45.21 4.34
CA GLY A 123 18.71 46.54 4.89
C GLY A 123 17.45 47.24 4.33
N ARG A 124 16.58 46.52 3.62
CA ARG A 124 15.38 47.06 2.96
C ARG A 124 14.17 47.00 3.89
N MET A 125 14.19 47.83 4.92
CA MET A 125 13.18 47.81 5.99
C MET A 125 11.73 47.94 5.48
N ARG A 126 11.49 48.78 4.48
CA ARG A 126 10.14 48.99 3.92
C ARG A 126 9.59 47.73 3.23
N GLU A 127 10.47 47.00 2.55
CA GLU A 127 10.12 45.74 1.88
C GLU A 127 9.88 44.62 2.92
N ALA A 128 10.70 44.57 3.97
CA ALA A 128 10.49 43.64 5.08
C ALA A 128 9.14 43.84 5.78
N LEU A 129 8.77 45.09 6.08
CA LEU A 129 7.48 45.44 6.68
C LEU A 129 6.29 45.07 5.77
N HIS A 130 6.43 45.23 4.46
CA HIS A 130 5.42 44.83 3.51
C HIS A 130 5.15 43.32 3.56
N TRP A 131 6.20 42.50 3.60
CA TRP A 131 6.06 41.05 3.71
C TRP A 131 5.46 40.62 5.06
N LEU A 132 5.78 41.32 6.15
CA LEU A 132 5.20 41.08 7.47
C LEU A 132 3.70 41.42 7.52
N ASP A 133 3.29 42.56 6.95
CA ASP A 133 1.89 42.98 6.85
C ASP A 133 1.05 41.96 6.05
N LEU A 134 1.61 41.36 4.99
CA LEU A 134 0.96 40.28 4.24
C LEU A 134 0.78 38.99 5.07
N ILE A 135 1.73 38.68 5.96
CA ILE A 135 1.63 37.53 6.87
C ILE A 135 0.56 37.79 7.93
N GLU A 136 0.55 38.98 8.53
CA GLU A 136 -0.39 39.38 9.60
C GLU A 136 -1.84 39.43 9.11
N ARG A 137 -2.07 39.82 7.85
CA ARG A 137 -3.39 39.81 7.21
C ARG A 137 -3.88 38.41 6.83
N GLY A 138 -3.05 37.38 7.03
CA GLY A 138 -3.37 36.00 6.68
C GLY A 138 -3.51 35.82 5.18
N ALA A 139 -2.43 36.09 4.43
CA ALA A 139 -2.35 35.79 3.00
C ALA A 139 -2.92 34.39 2.71
N LYS A 140 -4.09 34.38 2.06
CA LYS A 140 -4.83 33.20 1.63
C LYS A 140 -4.18 32.55 0.41
#